data_AF-A0A534YVD4-F1
#
_entry.id   AF-A0A534YVD4-F1
#
_cell.length_a   1.000
_cell.length_b   1.000
_cell.length_c   1.000
_cell.angle_alpha   90.00
_cell.angle_beta   90.00
_cell.angle_gamma   90.00
#
_symmetry.space_group_name_H-M   'P 1'
#
loop_
_entity.id
_entity.type
_entity.pdbx_description
1 polymer ?
#
loop_
_entity_poly.entity_id
_entity_poly.type
_entity_poly.pdbx_seq_one_letter_code
_entity_poly.pdbx_strand_id
1 'polypeptide(L)'
;LSVREVRAALLDPALAQIAVAGDLSRKEPPVVRMDDDLDSALQKLAGAGVTSAVVVSAEEIPLGIITRENILEAWRHATEPAT
;
A
#
# COMPACT_ATOMS: atom_id res chain seq x y z
N LEU A 1 -3.39 4.91 -10.34
CA LEU A 1 -4.51 5.83 -10.08
C LEU A 1 -4.24 6.64 -8.83
N SER A 2 -4.23 7.95 -8.97
CA SER A 2 -4.19 8.94 -7.90
C SER A 2 -5.59 9.17 -7.32
N VAL A 3 -5.67 9.71 -6.10
CA VAL A 3 -6.96 10.12 -5.49
C VAL A 3 -7.73 11.08 -6.41
N ARG A 4 -7.03 11.93 -7.16
CA ARG A 4 -7.64 12.86 -8.11
C ARG A 4 -8.36 12.14 -9.25
N GLU A 5 -7.75 11.08 -9.79
CA GLU A 5 -8.33 10.29 -10.88
C GLU A 5 -9.52 9.45 -10.39
N VAL A 6 -9.41 8.85 -9.20
CA VAL A 6 -10.53 8.14 -8.57
C VAL A 6 -11.70 9.08 -8.34
N ARG A 7 -11.45 10.29 -7.81
CA ARG A 7 -12.48 11.30 -7.62
C ARG A 7 -13.12 11.73 -8.94
N ALA A 8 -12.33 11.91 -10.00
CA ALA A 8 -12.87 12.25 -11.32
C ALA A 8 -13.79 11.14 -11.85
N ALA A 9 -13.39 9.87 -11.72
CA ALA A 9 -14.21 8.73 -12.12
C ALA A 9 -15.51 8.62 -11.31
N LEU A 10 -15.45 8.88 -9.99
CA LEU A 10 -16.63 8.84 -9.11
C LEU A 10 -17.62 9.99 -9.37
N LEU A 11 -17.13 11.13 -9.87
CA LEU A 11 -17.96 12.29 -10.20
C LEU A 11 -18.52 12.25 -11.62
N ASP A 12 -18.06 11.33 -12.46
CA ASP A 12 -18.63 11.11 -13.79
C ASP A 12 -19.91 10.27 -13.66
N PRO A 13 -21.11 10.84 -13.97
CA PRO A 13 -22.37 10.12 -13.85
C PRO A 13 -22.45 8.86 -14.71
N ALA A 14 -21.68 8.79 -15.82
CA ALA A 14 -21.62 7.62 -16.68
C ALA A 14 -20.80 6.48 -16.07
N LEU A 15 -19.85 6.79 -15.18
CA LEU A 15 -18.99 5.80 -14.53
C LEU A 15 -19.44 5.44 -13.12
N ALA A 16 -20.05 6.38 -12.38
CA ALA A 16 -20.36 6.24 -10.96
C ALA A 16 -21.24 5.02 -10.60
N GLN A 17 -22.05 4.52 -11.53
CA GLN A 17 -22.95 3.38 -11.33
C GLN A 17 -22.50 2.09 -12.02
N ILE A 18 -21.39 2.10 -12.75
CA ILE A 18 -20.93 1.00 -13.60
C ILE A 18 -19.50 0.55 -13.25
N ALA A 19 -18.64 1.49 -12.87
CA ALA A 19 -17.26 1.18 -12.52
C ALA A 19 -17.20 0.30 -11.25
N VAL A 20 -16.49 -0.82 -11.35
CA VAL A 20 -16.21 -1.70 -10.21
C VAL A 20 -14.82 -1.43 -9.65
N ALA A 21 -14.55 -1.89 -8.42
CA ALA A 21 -13.25 -1.70 -7.78
C ALA A 21 -12.07 -2.21 -8.63
N GLY A 22 -12.29 -3.29 -9.39
CA GLY A 22 -11.29 -3.85 -10.31
C GLY A 22 -10.87 -2.89 -11.42
N ASP A 23 -11.78 -2.04 -11.90
CA ASP A 23 -11.49 -1.06 -12.96
C ASP A 23 -10.56 0.05 -12.48
N LEU A 24 -10.60 0.34 -11.18
CA LEU A 24 -9.80 1.37 -10.52
C LEU A 24 -8.59 0.82 -9.77
N SER A 25 -8.46 -0.50 -9.69
CA SER A 25 -7.33 -1.14 -9.01
C SER A 25 -6.04 -0.95 -9.80
N ARG A 26 -4.90 -0.88 -9.09
CA ARG A 26 -3.59 -1.03 -9.75
C ARG A 26 -3.44 -2.50 -10.13
N LYS A 27 -3.17 -2.77 -11.41
CA LYS A 27 -2.93 -4.15 -11.90
C LYS A 27 -1.68 -4.78 -11.30
N GLU A 28 -0.67 -3.96 -11.05
CA GLU A 28 0.58 -4.34 -10.40
C GLU A 28 0.76 -3.45 -9.17
N PRO A 29 0.13 -3.80 -8.02
CA PRO A 29 0.36 -3.06 -6.80
C PRO A 29 1.81 -3.28 -6.34
N PRO A 30 2.43 -2.28 -5.67
CA PRO A 30 3.71 -2.50 -5.02
C PRO A 30 3.57 -3.61 -3.97
N VAL A 31 4.55 -4.50 -3.96
CA VAL A 31 4.59 -5.69 -3.11
C VAL A 31 5.84 -5.65 -2.23
N VAL A 32 5.66 -6.03 -0.97
CA VAL A 32 6.70 -6.28 0.02
C VAL A 32 6.63 -7.76 0.38
N ARG A 33 7.78 -8.42 0.54
CA ARG A 33 7.87 -9.80 0.99
C ARG A 33 7.79 -9.86 2.51
N MET A 34 7.23 -10.95 3.04
CA MET A 34 7.10 -11.12 4.48
C MET A 34 8.44 -11.15 5.25
N ASP A 35 9.55 -11.43 4.55
CA ASP A 35 10.91 -11.49 5.08
C ASP A 35 11.75 -10.24 4.74
N ASP A 36 11.18 -9.24 4.06
CA ASP A 36 11.83 -7.94 3.92
C ASP A 36 11.97 -7.27 5.30
N ASP A 37 13.13 -6.66 5.56
CA ASP A 37 13.27 -5.77 6.70
C ASP A 37 12.51 -4.45 6.49
N LEU A 38 12.33 -3.70 7.59
CA LEU A 38 11.56 -2.46 7.58
C LEU A 38 12.19 -1.36 6.71
N ASP A 39 13.52 -1.33 6.56
CA ASP A 39 14.20 -0.37 5.69
C ASP A 39 13.92 -0.69 4.22
N SER A 40 14.06 -1.95 3.83
CA SER A 40 13.72 -2.46 2.50
C SER A 40 12.26 -2.18 2.13
N ALA A 41 11.34 -2.43 3.07
CA ALA A 41 9.93 -2.09 2.89
C ALA A 41 9.73 -0.59 2.66
N LEU A 42 10.40 0.27 3.44
CA LEU A 42 10.32 1.72 3.30
C LEU A 42 10.88 2.21 1.95
N GLN A 43 12.02 1.65 1.52
CA GLN A 43 12.62 1.96 0.22
C GLN A 43 11.70 1.55 -0.93
N LYS A 44 11.06 0.37 -0.86
CA LYS A 44 10.08 -0.08 -1.87
C LYS A 44 8.89 0.86 -1.96
N LEU A 45 8.33 1.29 -0.82
CA LEU A 45 7.24 2.27 -0.79
C LEU A 45 7.67 3.62 -1.39
N ALA A 46 8.87 4.11 -1.03
CA ALA A 46 9.41 5.37 -1.53
C ALA A 46 9.68 5.32 -3.04
N GLY A 47 10.33 4.26 -3.53
CA GLY A 47 10.62 4.05 -4.95
C GLY A 47 9.37 3.93 -5.81
N ALA A 48 8.30 3.33 -5.28
CA ALA A 48 7.00 3.24 -5.96
C ALA A 48 6.11 4.49 -5.80
N GLY A 49 6.53 5.49 -5.02
CA GLY A 49 5.76 6.69 -4.76
C GLY A 49 4.42 6.42 -4.06
N VAL A 50 4.37 5.43 -3.17
CA VAL A 50 3.16 5.02 -2.44
C VAL A 50 3.34 5.08 -0.92
N THR A 51 2.21 4.98 -0.23
CA THR A 51 2.16 4.95 1.24
C THR A 51 1.80 3.58 1.80
N SER A 52 1.42 2.63 0.94
CA SER A 52 1.07 1.26 1.32
C SER A 52 1.44 0.26 0.24
N ALA A 53 1.68 -0.97 0.66
CA ALA A 53 1.98 -2.12 -0.21
C ALA A 53 1.30 -3.37 0.34
N VAL A 54 1.07 -4.33 -0.55
CA VAL A 54 0.61 -5.67 -0.16
C VAL A 54 1.81 -6.46 0.35
N VAL A 55 1.66 -7.14 1.48
CA VAL A 55 2.65 -8.08 1.99
C VAL A 55 2.31 -9.47 1.45
N VAL A 56 3.28 -10.16 0.85
CA VAL A 56 3.09 -11.52 0.30
C VAL A 56 4.03 -12.54 0.92
N SER A 57 3.62 -13.81 0.90
CA SER A 57 4.47 -14.95 1.26
C SER A 57 5.50 -15.28 0.16
N ALA A 58 6.34 -16.29 0.40
CA ALA A 58 7.25 -16.82 -0.61
C ALA A 58 6.52 -17.38 -1.84
N GLU A 59 5.29 -17.88 -1.66
CA GLU A 59 4.42 -18.43 -2.71
C GLU A 59 3.52 -17.39 -3.39
N GLU A 60 3.83 -16.09 -3.25
CA GLU A 60 3.04 -14.96 -3.79
C GLU A 60 1.61 -14.85 -3.23
N ILE A 61 1.35 -15.44 -2.06
CA ILE A 61 0.03 -15.36 -1.43
C ILE A 61 -0.07 -14.04 -0.65
N PRO A 62 -1.10 -13.20 -0.88
CA PRO A 62 -1.31 -12.00 -0.08
C PRO A 62 -1.60 -12.34 1.38
N LEU A 63 -0.82 -11.77 2.30
CA LEU A 63 -0.94 -11.96 3.75
C LEU A 63 -1.57 -10.75 4.44
N GLY A 64 -1.36 -9.55 3.91
CA GLY A 64 -1.86 -8.32 4.51
C GLY A 64 -1.40 -7.06 3.79
N ILE A 65 -1.52 -5.93 4.47
CA ILE A 65 -1.10 -4.61 3.97
C ILE A 65 -0.14 -4.02 5.00
N ILE A 66 0.96 -3.44 4.51
CA ILE A 66 1.85 -2.60 5.32
C ILE A 66 1.75 -1.17 4.83
N THR A 67 1.73 -0.22 5.77
CA THR A 67 1.75 1.22 5.47
C THR A 67 3.02 1.87 5.99
N ARG A 68 3.37 3.03 5.43
CA ARG A 68 4.44 3.89 5.95
C ARG A 68 4.23 4.22 7.43
N GLU A 69 2.98 4.42 7.85
CA GLU A 69 2.65 4.73 9.25
C GLU A 69 2.97 3.56 10.18
N ASN A 70 2.62 2.33 9.79
CA ASN A 70 2.97 1.13 10.57
C ASN A 70 4.49 1.00 10.76
N ILE A 71 5.27 1.27 9.70
CA ILE A 71 6.74 1.20 9.76
C ILE A 71 7.29 2.25 10.73
N LEU A 72 6.81 3.50 10.64
CA LEU A 72 7.26 4.58 11.53
C LEU A 72 6.86 4.33 12.99
N GLU A 73 5.68 3.76 13.23
CA GLU A 73 5.22 3.39 14.57
C GLU A 73 6.08 2.29 15.18
N ALA A 74 6.39 1.24 14.40
CA ALA A 74 7.30 0.19 14.85
C ALA A 74 8.69 0.73 15.20
N TRP A 75 9.22 1.68 14.41
CA TRP A 75 10.49 2.35 14.70
C TRP A 75 10.45 3.15 16.00
N ARG A 76 9.38 3.92 16.25
CA ARG A 76 9.21 4.65 17.52
C ARG A 76 9.22 3.71 18.70
N HIS A 77 8.42 2.64 18.65
CA HIS A 77 8.39 1.66 19.73
C HIS A 77 9.71 0.93 19.97
N ALA A 78 10.52 0.73 18.92
CA ALA A 78 11.83 0.11 19.05
C ALA A 78 12.91 1.06 19.63
N THR A 79 12.71 2.38 19.55
CA THR A 79 13.68 3.40 20.00
C THR A 79 13.28 4.12 21.28
N GLU A 80 12.02 4.04 21.69
CA GLU A 80 11.57 4.51 23.00
C GLU A 80 11.95 3.50 24.10
N PRO A 81 12.59 3.93 25.20
CA PRO A 81 12.87 3.03 26.31
C PRO A 81 11.56 2.56 26.92
N ALA A 82 11.42 1.25 27.13
CA ALA A 82 10.28 0.67 27.85
C ALA A 82 10.14 1.37 29.21
N THR A 83 9.02 2.08 29.40
CA THR A 83 8.72 2.79 30.64
C THR A 83 8.30 1.81 31.73
#